data_AF-A0A0Q5TVC5-F1
#
_entry.id   AF-A0A0Q5TVC5-F1
#
_cell.length_a   1.000
_cell.length_b   1.000
_cell.length_c   1.000
_cell.angle_alpha   90.00
_cell.angle_beta   90.00
_cell.angle_gamma   90.00
#
_symmetry.space_group_name_H-M   'P 1'
#
loop_
_entity.id
_entity.type
_entity.pdbx_description
1 polymer ?
#
loop_
_entity_poly.entity_id
_entity_poly.type
_entity_poly.pdbx_seq_one_letter_code
_entity_poly.pdbx_strand_id
1 'polypeptide(L)'
;MKKLLLLLCGGVFFLSCDSKEGRINPSTDAGQTSSVSDVELVDGVLKFSSRAHLSNVVKDIADQKDMTNWYTKPGFTSLLKRQSVITTAQYDKIAETGEFGELSDLLVFRGSGENQILEKIVDDPRLAAVLNDKGYIMISDTAYHLGIDKASAIKVGRDSGVLKEFLANHNMPGVKYTKIINEQLENARVQDYQNTDGNRRIIGEFKRHVAPFYSSLVVKVSYKKKNVIGWSGTAANHLSFTTSGTYEKNEAGFISRFPFSGSVSENNVEEISLFVSEVYGPAGLSWLVGTRANMYCQVTSSKLYNVNFYPE
;
A
#
# COMPACT_ATOMS: atom_id res chain seq x y z
N MET A 1 74.91 26.99 -24.31
CA MET A 1 74.88 27.86 -23.11
C MET A 1 73.47 27.86 -22.54
N LYS A 2 73.33 27.71 -21.20
CA LYS A 2 72.16 27.93 -20.32
C LYS A 2 70.92 27.03 -20.58
N LYS A 3 70.76 25.90 -19.87
CA LYS A 3 70.14 25.68 -18.53
C LYS A 3 68.65 26.07 -18.42
N LEU A 4 67.78 25.06 -18.31
CA LEU A 4 66.67 24.94 -17.33
C LEU A 4 66.00 23.56 -17.54
N LEU A 5 66.40 22.51 -16.82
CA LEU A 5 65.82 22.04 -15.55
C LEU A 5 64.28 22.00 -15.53
N LEU A 6 63.72 20.80 -15.65
CA LEU A 6 62.44 20.47 -15.00
C LEU A 6 62.47 19.01 -14.54
N LEU A 7 62.23 18.87 -13.24
CA LEU A 7 62.35 17.66 -12.44
C LEU A 7 61.41 16.54 -12.89
N LEU A 8 61.96 15.33 -12.91
CA LEU A 8 61.23 14.09 -12.66
C LEU A 8 61.02 13.91 -11.15
N CYS A 9 59.77 13.95 -10.70
CA CYS A 9 59.22 13.16 -9.58
C CYS A 9 57.78 12.84 -10.02
N GLY A 10 57.41 11.60 -10.30
CA GLY A 10 57.27 10.54 -9.33
C GLY A 10 55.78 10.41 -8.99
N GLY A 11 55.10 9.42 -9.55
CA GLY A 11 53.68 9.17 -9.30
C GLY A 11 53.10 8.14 -10.25
N VAL A 12 53.37 6.87 -9.98
CA VAL A 12 52.63 5.74 -10.57
C VAL A 12 51.19 5.85 -10.07
N PHE A 13 50.28 6.33 -10.93
CA PHE A 13 48.84 6.23 -10.68
C PHE A 13 48.31 4.97 -11.36
N PHE A 14 47.80 4.08 -10.52
CA PHE A 14 47.03 2.91 -10.91
C PHE A 14 45.86 3.33 -11.81
N LEU A 15 45.74 2.66 -12.95
CA LEU A 15 44.57 2.73 -13.84
C LEU A 15 43.34 2.23 -13.08
N SER A 16 42.47 3.16 -12.67
CA SER A 16 41.06 2.87 -12.42
C SER A 16 40.26 3.36 -13.62
N CYS A 17 39.64 2.43 -14.33
CA CYS A 17 38.68 2.73 -15.38
C CYS A 17 37.44 3.39 -14.77
N ASP A 18 37.39 4.72 -14.77
CA ASP A 18 36.13 5.44 -14.64
C ASP A 18 35.35 5.28 -15.94
N SER A 19 34.29 4.46 -15.90
CA SER A 19 33.21 4.54 -16.87
C SER A 19 32.58 5.93 -16.75
N LYS A 20 32.81 6.77 -17.76
CA LYS A 20 32.08 8.01 -17.96
C LYS A 20 30.57 7.70 -18.06
N GLU A 21 29.86 7.84 -16.95
CA GLU A 21 28.42 8.04 -16.99
C GLU A 21 28.15 9.39 -17.66
N GLY A 22 27.64 9.32 -18.88
CA GLY A 22 27.10 10.46 -19.58
C GLY A 22 25.94 11.04 -18.78
N ARG A 23 26.18 12.16 -18.09
CA ARG A 23 25.13 13.06 -17.65
C ARG A 23 24.44 13.63 -18.89
N ILE A 24 23.33 13.02 -19.26
CA ILE A 24 22.34 13.65 -20.11
C ILE A 24 21.66 14.70 -19.22
N ASN A 25 21.93 15.98 -19.47
CA ASN A 25 21.13 17.06 -18.91
C ASN A 25 19.69 16.86 -19.38
N PRO A 26 18.70 16.67 -18.48
CA PRO A 26 17.31 16.78 -18.88
C PRO A 26 17.07 18.21 -19.34
N SER A 27 16.50 18.33 -20.53
CA SER A 27 15.97 19.58 -21.06
C SER A 27 15.09 20.27 -20.02
N THR A 28 15.30 21.58 -19.87
CA THR A 28 14.41 22.50 -19.16
C THR A 28 13.04 22.56 -19.84
N ASP A 29 12.21 21.58 -19.55
CA ASP A 29 10.77 21.77 -19.38
C ASP A 29 10.50 21.40 -17.92
N ALA A 30 10.61 22.41 -17.05
CA ALA A 30 10.21 22.32 -15.67
C ALA A 30 8.69 22.10 -15.63
N GLY A 31 8.26 20.85 -15.78
CA GLY A 31 6.96 20.41 -15.31
C GLY A 31 6.92 20.77 -13.84
N GLN A 32 6.05 21.72 -13.46
CA GLN A 32 5.79 22.09 -12.07
C GLN A 32 5.76 20.80 -11.24
N THR A 33 6.77 20.62 -10.39
CA THR A 33 6.75 19.63 -9.33
C THR A 33 5.60 20.03 -8.42
N SER A 34 4.43 19.47 -8.70
CA SER A 34 3.22 19.66 -7.90
C SER A 34 3.53 19.14 -6.52
N SER A 35 3.45 20.05 -5.56
CA SER A 35 3.88 19.82 -4.18
C SER A 35 2.68 19.47 -3.31
N VAL A 36 2.93 18.82 -2.17
CA VAL A 36 1.93 18.56 -1.12
C VAL A 36 1.08 19.80 -0.77
N SER A 37 1.60 21.02 -0.91
CA SER A 37 0.84 22.25 -0.62
C SER A 37 -0.29 22.55 -1.60
N ASP A 38 -0.27 21.96 -2.79
CA ASP A 38 -1.23 22.19 -3.88
C ASP A 38 -2.51 21.34 -3.74
N VAL A 39 -2.60 20.52 -2.70
CA VAL A 39 -3.79 19.71 -2.40
C VAL A 39 -4.90 20.58 -1.80
N GLU A 40 -6.03 20.65 -2.51
CA GLU A 40 -7.24 21.35 -2.10
C GLU A 40 -8.09 20.48 -1.16
N LEU A 41 -8.82 21.13 -0.24
CA LEU A 41 -9.86 20.49 0.57
C LEU A 41 -11.22 21.04 0.15
N VAL A 42 -12.11 20.17 -0.32
CA VAL A 42 -13.46 20.54 -0.79
C VAL A 42 -14.48 19.67 -0.08
N ASP A 43 -15.37 20.28 0.71
CA ASP A 43 -16.41 19.59 1.50
C ASP A 43 -15.86 18.39 2.32
N GLY A 44 -14.66 18.54 2.90
CA GLY A 44 -14.01 17.50 3.71
C GLY A 44 -13.29 16.40 2.92
N VAL A 45 -13.15 16.55 1.60
CA VAL A 45 -12.49 15.60 0.70
C VAL A 45 -11.24 16.24 0.08
N LEU A 46 -10.12 15.52 0.07
CA LEU A 46 -8.92 15.97 -0.64
C LEU A 46 -9.12 15.90 -2.15
N LYS A 47 -8.78 16.99 -2.82
CA LYS A 47 -8.87 17.13 -4.26
C LYS A 47 -7.48 17.31 -4.86
N PHE A 48 -7.15 16.37 -5.74
CA PHE A 48 -5.93 16.35 -6.53
C PHE A 48 -6.25 16.82 -7.94
N SER A 49 -5.45 17.74 -8.49
CA SER A 49 -5.65 18.27 -9.84
C SER A 49 -5.60 17.21 -10.94
N SER A 50 -4.83 16.13 -10.74
CA SER A 50 -4.68 15.03 -11.69
C SER A 50 -4.20 13.75 -11.00
N ARG A 51 -4.22 12.63 -11.72
CA ARG A 51 -3.60 11.37 -11.27
C ARG A 51 -2.09 11.50 -11.05
N ALA A 52 -1.41 12.32 -11.86
CA ALA A 52 0.01 12.58 -11.70
C ALA A 52 0.30 13.36 -10.41
N HIS A 53 -0.54 14.36 -10.09
CA HIS A 53 -0.45 15.08 -8.83
C HIS A 53 -0.71 14.15 -7.63
N LEU A 54 -1.74 13.29 -7.69
CA LEU A 54 -1.96 12.27 -6.66
C LEU A 54 -0.73 11.35 -6.49
N SER A 55 -0.16 10.86 -7.58
CA SER A 55 1.04 10.01 -7.57
C SER A 55 2.23 10.69 -6.89
N ASN A 56 2.48 11.96 -7.19
CA ASN A 56 3.57 12.72 -6.57
C ASN A 56 3.34 12.90 -5.07
N VAL A 57 2.13 13.29 -4.66
CA VAL A 57 1.81 13.46 -3.24
C VAL A 57 1.92 12.15 -2.47
N VAL A 58 1.44 11.04 -3.03
CA VAL A 58 1.53 9.74 -2.34
C VAL A 58 2.99 9.29 -2.18
N LYS A 59 3.85 9.55 -3.16
CA LYS A 59 5.29 9.30 -3.02
C LYS A 59 5.91 10.15 -1.92
N ASP A 60 5.60 11.45 -1.90
CA ASP A 60 6.12 12.38 -0.90
C ASP A 60 5.68 12.01 0.53
N ILE A 61 4.48 11.47 0.73
CA ILE A 61 4.01 11.02 2.05
C ILE A 61 4.57 9.65 2.43
N ALA A 62 4.83 8.76 1.46
CA ALA A 62 5.36 7.43 1.71
C ALA A 62 6.79 7.46 2.28
N ASP A 63 7.55 8.52 1.97
CA ASP A 63 8.89 8.76 2.52
C ASP A 63 8.85 9.37 3.94
N GLN A 64 7.67 9.73 4.45
CA GLN A 64 7.52 10.28 5.80
C GLN A 64 7.42 9.19 6.86
N LYS A 65 7.96 9.48 8.05
CA LYS A 65 7.89 8.59 9.21
C LYS A 65 6.46 8.35 9.70
N ASP A 66 5.57 9.33 9.53
CA ASP A 66 4.17 9.27 9.97
C ASP A 66 3.22 9.79 8.88
N MET A 67 2.59 8.88 8.16
CA MET A 67 1.56 9.20 7.16
C MET A 67 0.20 9.57 7.78
N THR A 68 -0.01 9.44 9.09
CA THR A 68 -1.34 9.71 9.68
C THR A 68 -1.64 11.21 9.79
N ASN A 69 -0.60 12.06 9.79
CA ASN A 69 -0.71 13.50 10.04
C ASN A 69 -0.07 14.37 8.94
N TRP A 70 0.16 13.83 7.73
CA TRP A 70 0.79 14.58 6.64
C TRP A 70 -0.01 15.81 6.19
N TYR A 71 -1.34 15.72 6.22
CA TYR A 71 -2.24 16.83 5.89
C TYR A 71 -2.75 17.51 7.15
N THR A 72 -2.27 18.73 7.42
CA THR A 72 -2.47 19.42 8.70
C THR A 72 -3.56 20.48 8.68
N LYS A 73 -4.13 20.81 7.51
CA LYS A 73 -5.19 21.83 7.41
C LYS A 73 -6.48 21.32 8.10
N PRO A 74 -7.18 22.18 8.87
CA PRO A 74 -8.44 21.79 9.53
C PRO A 74 -9.51 21.30 8.56
N GLY A 75 -10.41 20.45 9.04
CA GLY A 75 -11.55 19.94 8.28
C GLY A 75 -11.30 18.65 7.50
N PHE A 76 -10.11 18.06 7.63
CA PHE A 76 -9.79 16.74 7.08
C PHE A 76 -9.35 15.78 8.19
N THR A 77 -9.85 14.55 8.14
CA THR A 77 -9.33 13.40 8.89
C THR A 77 -9.16 12.27 7.90
N SER A 78 -7.97 11.66 7.85
CA SER A 78 -7.72 10.56 6.92
C SER A 78 -8.35 9.25 7.39
N LEU A 79 -8.67 8.37 6.43
CA LEU A 79 -9.08 7.01 6.72
C LEU A 79 -8.00 6.27 7.53
N LEU A 80 -6.73 6.47 7.18
CA LEU A 80 -5.61 5.87 7.90
C LEU A 80 -5.59 6.26 9.38
N LYS A 81 -5.84 7.53 9.69
CA LYS A 81 -5.91 8.02 11.08
C LYS A 81 -7.08 7.44 11.85
N ARG A 82 -8.24 7.27 11.21
CA ARG A 82 -9.40 6.58 11.81
C ARG A 82 -9.12 5.09 12.03
N GLN A 83 -8.38 4.45 11.13
CA GLN A 83 -7.99 3.05 11.25
C GLN A 83 -6.90 2.82 12.31
N SER A 84 -5.99 3.78 12.54
CA SER A 84 -4.87 3.61 13.48
C SER A 84 -5.29 3.64 14.95
N VAL A 85 -6.49 4.13 15.24
CA VAL A 85 -7.05 4.17 16.61
C VAL A 85 -7.92 2.95 16.94
N ILE A 86 -8.11 2.02 15.99
CA ILE A 86 -8.84 0.77 16.26
C ILE A 86 -8.00 -0.09 17.20
N THR A 87 -8.57 -0.44 18.35
CA THR A 87 -7.89 -1.23 19.38
C THR A 87 -7.97 -2.73 19.08
N THR A 88 -7.00 -3.50 19.57
CA THR A 88 -7.04 -4.97 19.53
C THR A 88 -8.32 -5.52 20.17
N ALA A 89 -8.79 -4.91 21.27
CA ALA A 89 -10.04 -5.31 21.93
C ALA A 89 -11.27 -5.14 21.03
N GLN A 90 -11.31 -4.12 20.15
CA GLN A 90 -12.37 -3.96 19.17
C GLN A 90 -12.28 -5.02 18.07
N TYR A 91 -11.08 -5.30 17.56
CA TYR A 91 -10.87 -6.41 16.61
C TYR A 91 -11.33 -7.74 17.18
N ASP A 92 -11.02 -8.01 18.44
CA ASP A 92 -11.38 -9.24 19.14
C ASP A 92 -12.87 -9.38 19.32
N LYS A 93 -13.52 -8.31 19.82
CA LYS A 93 -14.96 -8.28 19.98
C LYS A 93 -15.67 -8.57 18.66
N ILE A 94 -15.25 -7.93 17.56
CA ILE A 94 -15.85 -8.18 16.23
C ILE A 94 -15.58 -9.62 15.79
N ALA A 95 -14.37 -10.13 15.99
CA ALA A 95 -14.01 -11.51 15.61
C ALA A 95 -14.69 -12.58 16.46
N GLU A 96 -15.15 -12.25 17.67
CA GLU A 96 -15.94 -13.13 18.55
C GLU A 96 -17.44 -13.05 18.28
N THR A 97 -17.97 -11.86 18.00
CA THR A 97 -19.43 -11.62 17.96
C THR A 97 -19.99 -11.45 16.54
N GLY A 98 -19.16 -11.04 15.58
CA GLY A 98 -19.58 -10.60 14.26
C GLY A 98 -20.19 -9.19 14.22
N GLU A 99 -20.27 -8.49 15.36
CA GLU A 99 -20.92 -7.19 15.48
C GLU A 99 -19.93 -6.04 15.22
N PHE A 100 -20.01 -5.44 14.03
CA PHE A 100 -19.11 -4.35 13.63
C PHE A 100 -19.33 -3.02 14.37
N GLY A 101 -20.56 -2.75 14.83
CA GLY A 101 -20.92 -1.45 15.41
C GLY A 101 -20.56 -0.28 14.46
N GLU A 102 -19.88 0.73 14.98
CA GLU A 102 -19.43 1.91 14.24
C GLU A 102 -18.23 1.66 13.29
N LEU A 103 -17.73 0.42 13.22
CA LEU A 103 -16.58 0.03 12.37
C LEU A 103 -17.00 -0.70 11.10
N SER A 104 -18.30 -0.76 10.79
CA SER A 104 -18.85 -1.46 9.61
C SER A 104 -18.41 -0.87 8.28
N ASP A 105 -17.98 0.39 8.28
CA ASP A 105 -17.43 1.11 7.12
C ASP A 105 -15.89 1.12 7.10
N LEU A 106 -15.24 0.46 8.05
CA LEU A 106 -13.77 0.33 8.12
C LEU A 106 -13.28 -1.10 7.99
N LEU A 107 -14.04 -2.07 8.50
CA LEU A 107 -13.65 -3.46 8.61
C LEU A 107 -14.60 -4.40 7.87
N VAL A 108 -14.10 -5.55 7.44
CA VAL A 108 -14.88 -6.59 6.76
C VAL A 108 -14.28 -7.96 7.03
N PHE A 109 -15.10 -9.01 7.04
CA PHE A 109 -14.63 -10.40 6.94
C PHE A 109 -14.41 -10.79 5.48
N ARG A 110 -13.19 -11.17 5.10
CA ARG A 110 -12.87 -11.77 3.79
C ARG A 110 -12.58 -13.26 3.94
N GLY A 111 -12.94 -14.06 2.94
CA GLY A 111 -12.83 -15.53 2.96
C GLY A 111 -14.14 -16.24 3.30
N SER A 112 -14.08 -17.55 3.51
CA SER A 112 -15.26 -18.40 3.69
C SER A 112 -15.14 -19.31 4.92
N GLY A 113 -16.29 -19.58 5.55
CA GLY A 113 -16.39 -20.45 6.72
C GLY A 113 -15.44 -20.05 7.84
N GLU A 114 -14.75 -21.03 8.42
CA GLU A 114 -13.81 -20.83 9.53
C GLU A 114 -12.51 -20.08 9.16
N ASN A 115 -12.28 -19.83 7.87
CA ASN A 115 -11.10 -19.14 7.35
C ASN A 115 -11.30 -17.64 7.17
N GLN A 116 -12.49 -17.12 7.49
CA GLN A 116 -12.76 -15.68 7.44
C GLN A 116 -11.71 -14.88 8.21
N ILE A 117 -11.22 -13.80 7.61
CA ILE A 117 -10.22 -12.90 8.19
C ILE A 117 -10.87 -11.54 8.34
N LEU A 118 -10.82 -11.00 9.56
CA LEU A 118 -11.21 -9.62 9.81
C LEU A 118 -10.10 -8.69 9.30
N GLU A 119 -10.42 -7.92 8.27
CA GLU A 119 -9.50 -7.03 7.58
C GLU A 119 -10.06 -5.61 7.46
N LYS A 120 -9.19 -4.67 7.12
CA LYS A 120 -9.58 -3.31 6.74
C LYS A 120 -10.14 -3.31 5.32
N ILE A 121 -11.15 -2.50 5.06
CA ILE A 121 -11.74 -2.33 3.71
C ILE A 121 -10.70 -1.77 2.74
N VAL A 122 -9.99 -0.72 3.16
CA VAL A 122 -8.79 -0.20 2.50
C VAL A 122 -7.61 -0.56 3.39
N ASP A 123 -6.86 -1.60 3.01
CA ASP A 123 -5.73 -2.11 3.79
C ASP A 123 -4.40 -1.44 3.45
N ASP A 124 -4.29 -0.83 2.27
CA ASP A 124 -3.15 -0.04 1.83
C ASP A 124 -3.05 1.29 2.60
N PRO A 125 -2.08 1.47 3.52
CA PRO A 125 -1.94 2.70 4.28
C PRO A 125 -1.66 3.95 3.45
N ARG A 126 -1.00 3.83 2.29
CA ARG A 126 -0.70 4.99 1.43
C ARG A 126 -1.99 5.54 0.83
N LEU A 127 -2.84 4.65 0.34
CA LEU A 127 -4.17 5.00 -0.16
C LEU A 127 -5.08 5.51 0.97
N ALA A 128 -5.09 4.85 2.13
CA ALA A 128 -5.88 5.27 3.28
C ALA A 128 -5.45 6.65 3.82
N ALA A 129 -4.21 7.08 3.63
CA ALA A 129 -3.72 8.38 4.07
C ALA A 129 -4.32 9.55 3.28
N VAL A 130 -4.72 9.33 2.02
CA VAL A 130 -5.26 10.37 1.12
C VAL A 130 -6.77 10.34 0.98
N LEU A 131 -7.42 9.29 1.48
CA LEU A 131 -8.88 9.20 1.61
C LEU A 131 -9.33 9.92 2.88
N ASN A 132 -10.50 10.57 2.86
CA ASN A 132 -11.11 11.03 4.10
C ASN A 132 -11.59 9.86 4.97
N ASP A 133 -12.01 10.15 6.19
CA ASP A 133 -12.47 9.19 7.20
C ASP A 133 -13.62 8.27 6.77
N LYS A 134 -14.30 8.59 5.66
CA LYS A 134 -15.37 7.82 5.04
C LYS A 134 -14.98 7.19 3.69
N GLY A 135 -13.70 7.22 3.30
CA GLY A 135 -13.22 6.57 2.09
C GLY A 135 -13.43 7.34 0.78
N TYR A 136 -13.54 8.68 0.85
CA TYR A 136 -13.70 9.54 -0.33
C TYR A 136 -12.40 10.26 -0.74
N ILE A 137 -12.27 10.50 -2.05
CA ILE A 137 -11.19 11.29 -2.68
C ILE A 137 -11.70 11.95 -3.96
N MET A 138 -11.14 13.10 -4.34
CA MET A 138 -11.38 13.74 -5.63
C MET A 138 -10.12 13.79 -6.49
N ILE A 139 -10.23 13.39 -7.74
CA ILE A 139 -9.16 13.48 -8.73
C ILE A 139 -9.70 14.20 -9.97
N SER A 140 -9.07 15.32 -10.31
CA SER A 140 -9.54 16.27 -11.30
C SER A 140 -10.98 16.73 -10.99
N ASP A 141 -11.96 16.35 -11.81
CA ASP A 141 -13.37 16.70 -11.67
C ASP A 141 -14.25 15.51 -11.24
N THR A 142 -13.63 14.42 -10.80
CA THR A 142 -14.33 13.18 -10.42
C THR A 142 -14.12 12.89 -8.94
N ALA A 143 -15.22 12.67 -8.22
CA ALA A 143 -15.21 12.17 -6.85
C ALA A 143 -15.33 10.64 -6.86
N TYR A 144 -14.61 10.00 -5.94
CA TYR A 144 -14.59 8.56 -5.76
C TYR A 144 -14.91 8.20 -4.31
N HIS A 145 -15.53 7.05 -4.13
CA HIS A 145 -15.74 6.38 -2.84
C HIS A 145 -15.28 4.93 -2.95
N LEU A 146 -14.45 4.47 -2.01
CA LEU A 146 -14.02 3.07 -1.95
C LEU A 146 -14.84 2.28 -0.93
N GLY A 147 -15.67 1.35 -1.41
CA GLY A 147 -16.36 0.36 -0.58
C GLY A 147 -15.61 -0.98 -0.51
N ILE A 148 -16.30 -2.00 0.01
CA ILE A 148 -15.75 -3.35 0.22
C ILE A 148 -15.28 -4.01 -1.09
N ASP A 149 -16.17 -4.07 -2.08
CA ASP A 149 -15.94 -4.77 -3.36
C ASP A 149 -16.17 -3.89 -4.59
N LYS A 150 -16.60 -2.65 -4.39
CA LYS A 150 -16.88 -1.70 -5.46
C LYS A 150 -16.42 -0.30 -5.09
N ALA A 151 -15.83 0.38 -6.07
CA ALA A 151 -15.61 1.81 -6.05
C ALA A 151 -16.78 2.49 -6.77
N SER A 152 -17.27 3.58 -6.19
CA SER A 152 -18.31 4.44 -6.77
C SER A 152 -17.65 5.72 -7.25
N ALA A 153 -18.03 6.23 -8.42
CA ALA A 153 -17.44 7.43 -9.02
C ALA A 153 -18.50 8.32 -9.67
N ILE A 154 -18.39 9.63 -9.49
CA ILE A 154 -19.26 10.63 -10.11
C ILE A 154 -18.47 11.84 -10.59
N LYS A 155 -18.86 12.38 -11.76
CA LYS A 155 -18.28 13.61 -12.28
C LYS A 155 -18.97 14.80 -11.60
N VAL A 156 -18.21 15.56 -10.82
CA VAL A 156 -18.68 16.75 -10.08
C VAL A 156 -18.67 17.98 -11.00
N GLY A 157 -17.65 18.11 -11.85
CA GLY A 157 -17.53 19.28 -12.73
C GLY A 157 -17.44 20.59 -11.93
N ARG A 158 -18.30 21.58 -12.27
CA ARG A 158 -18.39 22.88 -11.57
C ARG A 158 -19.53 22.94 -10.55
N ASP A 159 -20.35 21.90 -10.44
CA ASP A 159 -21.52 21.90 -9.58
C ASP A 159 -21.19 21.31 -8.20
N SER A 160 -21.00 22.19 -7.21
CA SER A 160 -20.74 21.79 -5.83
C SER A 160 -21.90 21.02 -5.18
N GLY A 161 -23.13 21.13 -5.71
CA GLY A 161 -24.28 20.39 -5.20
C GLY A 161 -24.15 18.89 -5.39
N VAL A 162 -23.59 18.47 -6.54
CA VAL A 162 -23.37 17.06 -6.88
C VAL A 162 -22.42 16.38 -5.90
N LEU A 163 -21.35 17.07 -5.47
CA LEU A 163 -20.43 16.52 -4.49
C LEU A 163 -21.15 16.26 -3.16
N LYS A 164 -21.90 17.24 -2.65
CA LYS A 164 -22.63 17.10 -1.38
C LYS A 164 -23.65 15.97 -1.42
N GLU A 165 -24.38 15.83 -2.52
CA GLU A 165 -25.33 14.73 -2.71
C GLU A 165 -24.62 13.38 -2.74
N PHE A 166 -23.48 13.29 -3.43
CA PHE A 166 -22.68 12.06 -3.50
C PHE A 166 -22.09 11.66 -2.14
N LEU A 167 -21.65 12.63 -1.33
CA LEU A 167 -21.14 12.39 0.02
C LEU A 167 -22.25 11.93 0.98
N ALA A 168 -23.50 12.35 0.74
CA ALA A 168 -24.66 11.89 1.50
C ALA A 168 -25.17 10.52 1.02
N ASN A 169 -25.11 10.27 -0.29
CA ASN A 169 -25.57 9.02 -0.91
C ASN A 169 -24.69 8.65 -2.12
N HIS A 170 -23.66 7.84 -1.87
CA HIS A 170 -22.78 7.33 -2.94
C HIS A 170 -23.47 6.35 -3.91
N ASN A 171 -24.77 6.07 -3.73
CA ASN A 171 -25.58 5.29 -4.66
C ASN A 171 -26.61 6.14 -5.45
N MET A 172 -26.44 7.46 -5.49
CA MET A 172 -27.30 8.37 -6.25
C MET A 172 -27.29 8.11 -7.77
N PRO A 173 -28.31 8.59 -8.52
CA PRO A 173 -28.33 8.51 -9.98
C PRO A 173 -27.07 9.13 -10.63
N GLY A 174 -26.56 8.49 -11.68
CA GLY A 174 -25.38 8.96 -12.41
C GLY A 174 -24.03 8.46 -11.88
N VAL A 175 -24.01 7.79 -10.72
CA VAL A 175 -22.81 7.11 -10.20
C VAL A 175 -22.42 5.93 -11.07
N LYS A 176 -21.13 5.85 -11.39
CA LYS A 176 -20.50 4.68 -12.03
C LYS A 176 -19.89 3.79 -10.97
N TYR A 177 -20.11 2.49 -11.09
CA TYR A 177 -19.49 1.50 -10.22
C TYR A 177 -18.41 0.74 -10.96
N THR A 178 -17.33 0.45 -10.25
CA THR A 178 -16.25 -0.39 -10.76
C THR A 178 -15.87 -1.37 -9.68
N LYS A 179 -15.73 -2.64 -10.04
CA LYS A 179 -15.31 -3.68 -9.11
C LYS A 179 -13.91 -3.35 -8.60
N ILE A 180 -13.73 -3.42 -7.27
CA ILE A 180 -12.40 -3.40 -6.65
C ILE A 180 -11.90 -4.84 -6.67
N ILE A 181 -10.67 -5.02 -7.15
CA ILE A 181 -10.00 -6.31 -7.13
C ILE A 181 -9.04 -6.30 -5.97
N ASN A 182 -9.29 -7.15 -4.99
CA ASN A 182 -8.35 -7.51 -3.92
C ASN A 182 -7.97 -8.96 -4.15
N GLU A 183 -6.94 -9.17 -4.96
CA GLU A 183 -6.42 -10.49 -5.25
C GLU A 183 -5.32 -10.81 -4.24
N GLN A 184 -5.53 -11.90 -3.51
CA GLN A 184 -4.48 -12.56 -2.75
C GLN A 184 -4.04 -13.75 -3.60
N LEU A 185 -2.81 -13.70 -4.14
CA LEU A 185 -2.25 -14.88 -4.78
C LEU A 185 -1.76 -15.81 -3.67
N GLU A 186 -2.51 -16.90 -3.49
CA GLU A 186 -2.23 -17.91 -2.48
C GLU A 186 -0.98 -18.68 -2.86
N ASN A 187 0.00 -18.72 -1.93
CA ASN A 187 0.61 -19.98 -1.51
C ASN A 187 1.51 -19.78 -0.28
N ALA A 188 0.87 -19.44 0.83
CA ALA A 188 1.42 -19.66 2.16
C ALA A 188 0.35 -20.34 3.02
N ARG A 189 -0.03 -21.58 2.68
CA ARG A 189 -0.50 -22.47 3.74
C ARG A 189 0.67 -22.60 4.70
N VAL A 190 0.65 -21.85 5.80
CA VAL A 190 1.34 -22.31 7.00
C VAL A 190 0.70 -23.64 7.31
N GLN A 191 1.47 -24.70 7.06
CA GLN A 191 1.15 -26.07 7.41
C GLN A 191 0.47 -26.10 8.77
N ASP A 192 -0.69 -26.74 8.76
CA ASP A 192 -1.58 -27.12 9.84
C ASP A 192 -1.01 -26.96 11.25
N TYR A 193 -1.73 -26.19 12.09
CA TYR A 193 -2.16 -26.49 13.47
C TYR A 193 -1.18 -27.06 14.52
N GLN A 194 0.06 -27.39 14.19
CA GLN A 194 0.96 -28.17 15.04
C GLN A 194 2.12 -27.36 15.60
N ASN A 195 2.38 -26.17 15.06
CA ASN A 195 3.58 -25.41 15.43
C ASN A 195 3.28 -24.09 16.14
N THR A 196 2.16 -23.43 15.89
CA THR A 196 1.62 -22.37 16.76
C THR A 196 0.53 -22.97 17.65
N ASP A 197 0.40 -22.54 18.92
CA ASP A 197 -0.72 -23.00 19.77
C ASP A 197 -2.01 -22.83 18.94
N GLY A 198 -2.79 -23.90 18.70
CA GLY A 198 -3.76 -24.04 17.58
C GLY A 198 -4.80 -22.92 17.36
N ASN A 199 -4.77 -21.87 18.17
CA ASN A 199 -5.51 -20.63 18.07
C ASN A 199 -4.69 -19.47 17.46
N ARG A 200 -3.60 -19.76 16.74
CA ARG A 200 -2.70 -18.76 16.13
C ARG A 200 -2.24 -19.24 14.76
N ARG A 201 -2.07 -18.32 13.81
CA ARG A 201 -1.50 -18.60 12.48
C ARG A 201 -0.74 -17.41 11.92
N ILE A 202 0.17 -17.69 11.01
CA ILE A 202 0.89 -16.66 10.23
C ILE A 202 0.39 -16.76 8.79
N ILE A 203 0.25 -15.63 8.11
CA ILE A 203 -0.22 -15.57 6.73
C ILE A 203 0.76 -14.71 5.93
N GLY A 204 1.35 -15.29 4.88
CA GLY A 204 2.11 -14.57 3.86
C GLY A 204 1.26 -14.37 2.61
N GLU A 205 1.26 -13.16 2.05
CA GLU A 205 0.35 -12.75 1.00
C GLU A 205 1.08 -11.93 -0.07
N PHE A 206 0.88 -12.31 -1.34
CA PHE A 206 1.14 -11.42 -2.48
C PHE A 206 -0.19 -10.74 -2.83
N LYS A 207 -0.38 -9.53 -2.32
CA LYS A 207 -1.61 -8.75 -2.52
C LYS A 207 -1.50 -7.91 -3.78
N ARG A 208 -2.57 -7.91 -4.55
CA ARG A 208 -2.82 -6.99 -5.66
C ARG A 208 -4.12 -6.26 -5.38
N HIS A 209 -4.03 -4.94 -5.27
CA HIS A 209 -5.19 -4.07 -5.17
C HIS A 209 -5.40 -3.35 -6.51
N VAL A 210 -6.64 -3.32 -6.99
CA VAL A 210 -7.04 -2.54 -8.18
C VAL A 210 -8.33 -1.79 -7.90
N ALA A 211 -8.23 -0.47 -7.95
CA ALA A 211 -9.31 0.50 -7.93
C ALA A 211 -9.26 1.37 -9.21
N PRO A 212 -10.32 2.15 -9.54
CA PRO A 212 -10.42 2.86 -10.82
C PRO A 212 -9.32 3.88 -11.13
N PHE A 213 -8.62 4.33 -10.09
CA PHE A 213 -7.61 5.38 -10.16
C PHE A 213 -6.29 4.98 -9.51
N TYR A 214 -6.21 3.78 -8.93
CA TYR A 214 -5.09 3.31 -8.13
C TYR A 214 -4.97 1.79 -8.23
N SER A 215 -3.77 1.30 -8.48
CA SER A 215 -3.46 -0.12 -8.31
C SER A 215 -2.12 -0.27 -7.60
N SER A 216 -2.00 -1.26 -6.73
CA SER A 216 -0.77 -1.56 -6.00
C SER A 216 -0.48 -3.05 -5.91
N LEU A 217 0.81 -3.36 -5.74
CA LEU A 217 1.36 -4.67 -5.43
C LEU A 217 2.08 -4.59 -4.10
N VAL A 218 1.68 -5.45 -3.16
CA VAL A 218 2.21 -5.48 -1.80
C VAL A 218 2.52 -6.91 -1.41
N VAL A 219 3.71 -7.15 -0.86
CA VAL A 219 4.02 -8.40 -0.15
C VAL A 219 3.78 -8.17 1.32
N LYS A 220 2.96 -9.00 1.94
CA LYS A 220 2.48 -8.80 3.30
C LYS A 220 2.62 -10.06 4.12
N VAL A 221 2.97 -9.88 5.38
CA VAL A 221 3.03 -10.94 6.39
C VAL A 221 2.24 -10.48 7.58
N SER A 222 1.29 -11.30 8.03
CA SER A 222 0.46 -11.00 9.19
C SER A 222 0.41 -12.16 10.17
N TYR A 223 0.33 -11.83 11.46
CA TYR A 223 0.11 -12.77 12.55
C TYR A 223 -1.32 -12.64 13.05
N LYS A 224 -2.03 -13.76 13.08
CA LYS A 224 -3.46 -13.82 13.36
C LYS A 224 -3.77 -14.77 14.50
N LYS A 225 -4.85 -14.48 15.21
CA LYS A 225 -5.45 -15.39 16.18
C LYS A 225 -6.81 -15.89 15.75
N LYS A 226 -7.13 -17.11 16.16
CA LYS A 226 -8.47 -17.70 16.00
C LYS A 226 -9.42 -17.10 17.02
N ASN A 227 -10.60 -16.72 16.54
CA ASN A 227 -11.76 -16.35 17.33
C ASN A 227 -12.97 -17.17 16.83
N VAL A 228 -14.16 -16.90 17.36
CA VAL A 228 -15.39 -17.64 17.04
C VAL A 228 -15.77 -17.53 15.55
N ILE A 229 -15.84 -16.31 15.01
CA ILE A 229 -16.27 -16.08 13.62
C ILE A 229 -15.15 -16.36 12.63
N GLY A 230 -13.91 -16.02 13.00
CA GLY A 230 -12.79 -16.09 12.08
C GLY A 230 -11.47 -15.72 12.74
N TRP A 231 -10.61 -15.04 12.00
CA TRP A 231 -9.26 -14.71 12.41
C TRP A 231 -9.07 -13.19 12.50
N SER A 232 -8.49 -12.69 13.59
CA SER A 232 -8.16 -11.27 13.77
C SER A 232 -6.65 -11.07 13.90
N GLY A 233 -6.20 -9.83 13.65
CA GLY A 233 -4.82 -9.41 13.93
C GLY A 233 -4.44 -9.62 15.39
N THR A 234 -3.19 -9.97 15.64
CA THR A 234 -2.61 -10.01 16.99
C THR A 234 -1.10 -9.77 16.88
N ALA A 235 -0.51 -9.10 17.86
CA ALA A 235 0.92 -8.79 17.81
C ALA A 235 1.78 -10.06 17.94
N ALA A 236 2.82 -10.16 17.11
CA ALA A 236 3.93 -11.09 17.27
C ALA A 236 5.14 -10.33 17.87
N ASN A 237 5.97 -11.02 18.66
CA ASN A 237 7.18 -10.41 19.21
C ASN A 237 8.10 -9.88 18.11
N HIS A 238 8.25 -10.63 17.02
CA HIS A 238 9.01 -10.20 15.86
C HIS A 238 8.47 -10.82 14.57
N LEU A 239 8.34 -10.00 13.53
CA LEU A 239 8.07 -10.43 12.16
C LEU A 239 9.21 -9.94 11.27
N SER A 240 9.65 -10.78 10.35
CA SER A 240 10.49 -10.35 9.23
C SER A 240 10.25 -11.19 7.99
N PHE A 241 10.48 -10.62 6.83
CA PHE A 241 10.55 -11.38 5.59
C PHE A 241 11.53 -10.77 4.62
N THR A 242 12.01 -11.62 3.72
CA THR A 242 12.77 -11.25 2.54
C THR A 242 11.97 -11.70 1.33
N THR A 243 11.92 -10.90 0.28
CA THR A 243 11.19 -11.24 -0.94
C THR A 243 11.95 -10.78 -2.17
N SER A 244 11.72 -11.48 -3.27
CA SER A 244 12.25 -11.14 -4.58
C SER A 244 11.32 -11.71 -5.65
N GLY A 245 11.28 -11.07 -6.81
CA GLY A 245 10.51 -11.59 -7.92
C GLY A 245 10.48 -10.63 -9.09
N THR A 246 9.48 -10.83 -9.93
CA THR A 246 9.20 -9.96 -11.08
C THR A 246 7.72 -9.65 -11.08
N TYR A 247 7.37 -8.42 -11.43
CA TYR A 247 5.99 -8.03 -11.69
C TYR A 247 5.83 -7.46 -13.09
N GLU A 248 4.59 -7.51 -13.58
CA GLU A 248 4.19 -6.87 -14.83
C GLU A 248 3.44 -5.57 -14.55
N LYS A 249 3.72 -4.59 -15.40
CA LYS A 249 3.05 -3.30 -15.42
C LYS A 249 2.61 -3.02 -16.85
N ASN A 250 1.30 -2.80 -17.01
CA ASN A 250 0.69 -2.45 -18.28
C ASN A 250 0.34 -0.96 -18.28
N GLU A 251 1.14 -0.16 -18.98
CA GLU A 251 0.88 1.28 -19.19
C GLU A 251 0.64 1.55 -20.68
N ALA A 252 -0.52 2.15 -21.00
CA ALA A 252 -0.89 2.52 -22.36
C ALA A 252 -0.81 1.38 -23.40
N GLY A 253 -1.03 0.12 -22.96
CA GLY A 253 -0.96 -1.06 -23.82
C GLY A 253 0.43 -1.70 -23.93
N PHE A 254 1.45 -1.11 -23.29
CA PHE A 254 2.79 -1.69 -23.22
C PHE A 254 2.97 -2.46 -21.92
N ILE A 255 3.28 -3.75 -22.06
CA ILE A 255 3.62 -4.62 -20.92
C ILE A 255 5.12 -4.55 -20.69
N SER A 256 5.51 -4.08 -19.51
CA SER A 256 6.90 -4.05 -19.04
C SER A 256 7.05 -4.91 -17.80
N ARG A 257 8.19 -5.58 -17.68
CA ARG A 257 8.54 -6.48 -16.57
C ARG A 257 9.64 -5.88 -15.73
N PHE A 258 9.44 -5.86 -14.42
CA PHE A 258 10.36 -5.22 -13.49
C PHE A 258 10.76 -6.21 -12.39
N PRO A 259 12.07 -6.46 -12.21
CA PRO A 259 12.54 -7.22 -11.05
C PRO A 259 12.37 -6.39 -9.78
N PHE A 260 12.17 -7.05 -8.65
CA PHE A 260 12.19 -6.43 -7.34
C PHE A 260 12.85 -7.36 -6.32
N SER A 261 13.37 -6.76 -5.26
CA SER A 261 13.76 -7.46 -4.04
C SER A 261 13.65 -6.52 -2.85
N GLY A 262 13.49 -7.08 -1.67
CA GLY A 262 13.42 -6.30 -0.44
C GLY A 262 13.30 -7.14 0.80
N SER A 263 13.44 -6.49 1.95
CA SER A 263 13.29 -7.10 3.26
C SER A 263 12.66 -6.12 4.22
N VAL A 264 11.79 -6.61 5.09
CA VAL A 264 11.15 -5.82 6.16
C VAL A 264 11.24 -6.62 7.46
N SER A 265 11.45 -5.92 8.58
CA SER A 265 11.58 -6.53 9.89
C SER A 265 11.12 -5.55 10.97
N GLU A 266 10.22 -6.00 11.84
CA GLU A 266 9.66 -5.18 12.92
C GLU A 266 9.37 -6.03 14.17
N ASN A 267 9.30 -5.36 15.32
CA ASN A 267 9.00 -5.98 16.62
C ASN A 267 7.63 -5.54 17.14
N ASN A 268 6.94 -6.45 17.84
CA ASN A 268 5.65 -6.18 18.49
C ASN A 268 4.58 -5.65 17.54
N VAL A 269 4.47 -6.28 16.37
CA VAL A 269 3.55 -5.88 15.30
C VAL A 269 2.62 -7.03 14.93
N GLU A 270 1.40 -6.69 14.51
CA GLU A 270 0.45 -7.67 13.97
C GLU A 270 0.77 -8.04 12.51
N GLU A 271 1.52 -7.16 11.82
CA GLU A 271 1.72 -7.22 10.39
C GLU A 271 2.93 -6.40 9.96
N ILE A 272 3.60 -6.85 8.91
CA ILE A 272 4.59 -6.09 8.14
C ILE A 272 4.30 -6.21 6.65
N SER A 273 4.61 -5.16 5.90
CA SER A 273 4.35 -5.11 4.46
C SER A 273 5.49 -4.44 3.70
N LEU A 274 5.77 -4.93 2.49
CA LEU A 274 6.67 -4.33 1.50
C LEU A 274 5.83 -3.90 0.31
N PHE A 275 5.79 -2.61 0.07
CA PHE A 275 5.23 -2.04 -1.15
C PHE A 275 6.18 -2.27 -2.32
N VAL A 276 5.72 -2.97 -3.35
CA VAL A 276 6.53 -3.30 -4.52
C VAL A 276 6.34 -2.29 -5.64
N SER A 277 5.08 -1.97 -5.95
CA SER A 277 4.76 -1.05 -7.05
C SER A 277 3.36 -0.47 -6.88
N GLU A 278 3.16 0.71 -7.42
CA GLU A 278 1.86 1.37 -7.50
C GLU A 278 1.73 2.15 -8.81
N VAL A 279 0.50 2.25 -9.32
CA VAL A 279 0.16 2.99 -10.54
C VAL A 279 -1.15 3.74 -10.37
N TYR A 280 -1.24 4.89 -11.03
CA TYR A 280 -2.36 5.82 -10.90
C TYR A 280 -3.10 5.93 -12.22
N GLY A 281 -4.18 5.15 -12.39
CA GLY A 281 -5.01 5.14 -13.59
C GLY A 281 -5.42 3.74 -14.04
N PRO A 282 -5.81 3.54 -15.31
CA PRO A 282 -6.26 2.25 -15.83
C PRO A 282 -5.10 1.25 -16.02
N ALA A 283 -3.87 1.66 -15.72
CA ALA A 283 -2.71 0.80 -15.80
C ALA A 283 -2.89 -0.39 -14.85
N GLY A 284 -2.64 -1.59 -15.36
CA GLY A 284 -2.73 -2.82 -14.59
C GLY A 284 -1.38 -3.20 -14.01
N LEU A 285 -1.36 -3.60 -12.74
CA LEU A 285 -0.25 -4.34 -12.15
C LEU A 285 -0.64 -5.81 -12.02
N SER A 286 0.32 -6.71 -12.19
CA SER A 286 0.13 -8.14 -11.93
C SER A 286 1.44 -8.78 -11.44
N TRP A 287 1.32 -9.77 -10.56
CA TRP A 287 2.45 -10.62 -10.19
C TRP A 287 2.77 -11.59 -11.31
N LEU A 288 4.06 -11.93 -11.46
CA LEU A 288 4.49 -13.01 -12.34
C LEU A 288 4.86 -14.27 -11.56
N VAL A 289 4.74 -15.41 -12.26
CA VAL A 289 5.26 -16.71 -11.85
C VAL A 289 6.74 -16.59 -11.51
N GLY A 290 7.15 -17.15 -10.37
CA GLY A 290 8.53 -17.11 -9.87
C GLY A 290 8.80 -16.03 -8.82
N THR A 291 7.80 -15.24 -8.44
CA THR A 291 7.88 -14.40 -7.25
C THR A 291 7.99 -15.26 -6.01
N ARG A 292 8.87 -14.90 -5.06
CA ARG A 292 9.15 -15.70 -3.86
C ARG A 292 9.38 -14.82 -2.66
N ALA A 293 8.99 -15.30 -1.49
CA ALA A 293 9.28 -14.70 -0.21
C ALA A 293 9.67 -15.79 0.80
N ASN A 294 10.67 -15.47 1.61
CA ASN A 294 11.06 -16.28 2.77
C ASN A 294 10.78 -15.42 4.01
N MET A 295 10.00 -15.96 4.93
CA MET A 295 9.53 -15.27 6.12
C MET A 295 10.09 -15.92 7.37
N TYR A 296 10.44 -15.07 8.33
CA TYR A 296 10.77 -15.45 9.70
C TYR A 296 9.77 -14.81 10.65
N CYS A 297 9.19 -15.60 11.54
CA CYS A 297 8.25 -15.11 12.54
C CYS A 297 8.62 -15.68 13.90
N GLN A 298 8.88 -14.79 14.86
CA GLN A 298 9.09 -15.16 16.25
C GLN A 298 7.86 -14.73 17.05
N VAL A 299 7.09 -15.71 17.49
CA VAL A 299 5.85 -15.47 18.25
C VAL A 299 6.14 -15.25 19.73
N THR A 300 7.09 -16.02 20.27
CA THR A 300 7.60 -15.87 21.63
C THR A 300 9.12 -15.94 21.59
N SER A 301 9.81 -15.51 22.66
CA SER A 301 11.28 -15.59 22.71
C SER A 301 11.83 -17.00 22.43
N SER A 302 11.04 -18.05 22.65
CA SER A 302 11.42 -19.46 22.44
C SER A 302 10.84 -20.13 21.20
N LYS A 303 9.91 -19.51 20.46
CA LYS A 303 9.26 -20.11 19.27
C LYS A 303 9.51 -19.28 18.02
N LEU A 304 10.30 -19.83 17.09
CA LEU A 304 10.63 -19.25 15.79
C LEU A 304 10.08 -20.14 14.66
N TYR A 305 9.45 -19.52 13.67
CA TYR A 305 8.92 -20.15 12.46
C TYR A 305 9.63 -19.60 11.23
N ASN A 306 9.94 -20.47 10.28
CA ASN A 306 10.45 -20.10 8.97
C ASN A 306 9.51 -20.69 7.91
N VAL A 307 9.06 -19.87 6.97
CA VAL A 307 8.07 -20.24 5.96
C VAL A 307 8.43 -19.59 4.64
N ASN A 308 8.42 -20.39 3.57
CA ASN A 308 8.57 -19.88 2.22
C ASN A 308 7.20 -19.82 1.54
N PHE A 309 6.95 -18.78 0.76
CA PHE A 309 5.72 -18.64 -0.01
C PHE A 309 5.97 -17.99 -1.37
N TYR A 310 5.14 -18.35 -2.34
CA TYR A 310 5.25 -17.96 -3.74
C TYR A 310 3.84 -17.93 -4.32
N PRO A 311 3.49 -16.98 -5.20
CA PRO A 311 2.18 -16.99 -5.86
C PRO A 311 2.13 -18.16 -6.86
N GLU A 312 1.04 -18.94 -6.81
CA GLU A 312 0.71 -19.97 -7.82
C GLU A 312 0.28 -19.37 -9.16
#